data_AF-A0A6F8Y9L7-F1
#
_entry.id   AF-A0A6F8Y9L7-F1
#
_cell.length_a   1.000
_cell.length_b   1.000
_cell.length_c   1.000
_cell.angle_alpha   90.00
_cell.angle_beta   90.00
_cell.angle_gamma   90.00
#
_symmetry.space_group_name_H-M   'P 1'
#
loop_
_entity.id
_entity.type
_entity.pdbx_description
1 polymer ?
#
loop_
_entity_poly.entity_id
_entity_poly.type
_entity_poly.pdbx_seq_one_letter_code
_entity_poly.pdbx_strand_id
1 'polypeptide(L)'
;MIPSVDRHLEAIRERLAETIFPMLPPEAEFAREQAAFVLMALDLVRAVHPHAYRYEVVERHEYAAALGDLLALGATDHEAVAGHEAVAGHEAAAGHEAAAGHEAAAGHEAAAGHEAAAGHEAAAGHEAAAAIAGPEPRADEASIPLAALAEGNRALKTAVTQLFEALCAEGGAAADRAREVMRGLAVRQVARERALFASTGYTQSDTSLAELLADRAPSGG
;
A
#
# COMPACT_ATOMS: atom_id res chain seq x y z
N MET A 1 17.46 7.28 -20.98
CA MET A 1 16.51 7.88 -20.03
C MET A 1 15.18 7.97 -20.73
N ILE A 2 14.18 7.21 -20.28
CA ILE A 2 12.81 7.30 -20.81
C ILE A 2 12.20 8.57 -20.18
N PRO A 3 11.70 9.53 -20.97
CA PRO A 3 11.10 10.74 -20.40
C PRO A 3 9.88 10.38 -19.55
N SER A 4 9.71 11.07 -18.41
CA SER A 4 8.54 10.90 -17.57
C SER A 4 7.26 11.30 -18.32
N VAL A 5 6.11 10.78 -17.86
CA VAL A 5 4.79 11.18 -18.39
C VAL A 5 4.62 12.70 -18.34
N ASP A 6 5.00 13.34 -17.24
CA ASP A 6 4.94 14.80 -17.09
C ASP A 6 5.76 15.52 -18.17
N ARG A 7 6.96 15.02 -18.48
CA ARG A 7 7.83 15.60 -19.51
C ARG A 7 7.25 15.40 -20.93
N HIS A 8 6.59 14.28 -21.19
CA HIS A 8 5.87 14.08 -22.45
C HIS A 8 4.66 15.01 -22.57
N LEU A 9 3.86 15.16 -21.51
CA LEU A 9 2.72 16.07 -21.47
C LEU A 9 3.14 17.52 -21.66
N GLU A 10 4.25 17.92 -21.02
CA GLU A 10 4.86 19.24 -21.21
C GLU A 10 5.27 19.48 -22.65
N ALA A 11 6.01 18.55 -23.26
CA ALA A 11 6.45 18.69 -24.65
C ALA A 11 5.27 18.79 -25.63
N ILE A 12 4.20 18.02 -25.41
CA ILE A 12 2.97 18.09 -26.23
C ILE A 12 2.31 19.45 -26.07
N ARG A 13 2.17 19.92 -24.82
CA ARG A 13 1.57 21.22 -24.51
C ARG A 13 2.35 22.36 -25.14
N GLU A 14 3.67 22.40 -24.96
CA GLU A 14 4.55 23.42 -25.55
C GLU A 14 4.43 23.41 -27.07
N ARG A 15 4.45 22.24 -27.71
CA ARG A 15 4.30 22.15 -29.16
C ARG A 15 2.94 22.65 -29.65
N LEU A 16 1.87 22.35 -28.91
CA LEU A 16 0.53 22.85 -29.24
C LEU A 16 0.45 24.38 -29.05
N ALA A 17 0.97 24.91 -27.95
CA ALA A 17 0.88 26.33 -27.59
C ALA A 17 1.78 27.23 -28.45
N GLU A 18 3.01 26.79 -28.71
CA GLU A 18 4.04 27.64 -29.33
C GLU A 18 4.17 27.42 -30.83
N THR A 19 3.78 26.24 -31.35
CA THR A 19 3.90 25.92 -32.78
C THR A 19 2.54 25.88 -33.48
N ILE A 20 1.58 25.12 -32.94
CA ILE A 20 0.32 24.86 -33.66
C ILE A 20 -0.66 26.02 -33.49
N PHE A 21 -0.88 26.50 -32.26
CA PHE A 21 -1.84 27.54 -31.96
C PHE A 21 -1.58 28.86 -32.70
N PRO A 22 -0.32 29.36 -32.81
CA PRO A 22 -0.02 30.59 -33.57
C PRO A 22 -0.20 30.43 -35.09
N MET A 23 -0.18 29.21 -35.61
CA MET A 23 -0.38 28.91 -37.03
C MET A 23 -1.86 28.83 -37.41
N LEU A 24 -2.79 28.84 -36.45
CA LEU A 24 -4.23 28.84 -36.72
C LEU A 24 -4.70 30.23 -37.17
N PRO A 25 -5.39 30.34 -38.32
CA PRO A 25 -5.97 31.60 -38.78
C PRO A 25 -6.91 32.21 -37.72
N PRO A 26 -6.97 33.54 -37.59
CA PRO A 26 -7.85 34.19 -36.60
C PRO A 26 -9.34 33.93 -36.87
N GLU A 27 -9.73 33.65 -38.12
CA GLU A 27 -11.11 33.34 -38.52
C GLU A 27 -11.50 31.89 -38.20
N ALA A 28 -10.54 31.02 -37.87
CA ALA A 28 -10.78 29.61 -37.57
C ALA A 28 -11.20 29.43 -36.10
N GLU A 29 -12.28 30.10 -35.69
CA GLU A 29 -12.76 30.18 -34.30
C GLU A 29 -12.88 28.79 -33.65
N PHE A 30 -13.59 27.86 -34.30
CA PHE A 30 -13.73 26.49 -33.79
C PHE A 30 -12.37 25.80 -33.57
N ALA A 31 -11.43 25.90 -34.51
CA ALA A 31 -10.13 25.26 -34.36
C ALA A 31 -9.32 25.86 -33.21
N ARG A 32 -9.41 27.18 -33.01
CA ARG A 32 -8.77 27.88 -31.90
C ARG A 32 -9.39 27.49 -30.56
N GLU A 33 -10.71 27.39 -30.49
CA GLU A 33 -11.42 26.88 -29.31
C GLU A 33 -11.00 25.46 -28.97
N GLN A 34 -10.97 24.55 -29.95
CA GLN A 34 -10.54 23.16 -29.72
C GLN A 34 -9.08 23.10 -29.23
N ALA A 35 -8.19 23.88 -29.83
CA ALA A 35 -6.79 23.93 -29.41
C ALA A 35 -6.64 24.49 -27.98
N ALA A 36 -7.42 25.51 -27.62
CA ALA A 36 -7.46 26.04 -26.26
C ALA A 36 -7.99 25.01 -25.25
N PHE A 37 -9.05 24.27 -25.62
CA PHE A 37 -9.58 23.18 -24.80
C PHE A 37 -8.54 22.07 -24.56
N VAL A 38 -7.80 21.67 -25.60
CA VAL A 38 -6.74 20.66 -25.45
C VAL A 38 -5.62 21.16 -24.55
N LEU A 39 -5.20 22.44 -24.66
CA LEU A 39 -4.21 23.02 -23.76
C LEU A 39 -4.69 23.00 -22.30
N MET A 40 -5.94 23.39 -22.06
CA MET A 40 -6.55 23.34 -20.73
C MET A 40 -6.62 21.90 -20.19
N ALA A 41 -6.98 20.92 -21.03
CA ALA A 41 -7.02 19.52 -20.65
C ALA A 41 -5.61 18.99 -20.31
N LEU A 42 -4.58 19.36 -21.08
CA LEU A 42 -3.19 19.01 -20.79
C LEU A 42 -2.72 19.61 -19.46
N ASP A 43 -3.07 20.88 -19.19
CA ASP A 43 -2.76 21.54 -17.92
C ASP A 43 -3.45 20.87 -16.73
N LEU A 44 -4.73 20.48 -16.88
CA LEU A 44 -5.46 19.72 -15.87
C LEU A 44 -4.82 18.36 -15.61
N VAL A 45 -4.51 17.59 -16.66
CA VAL A 45 -3.88 16.27 -16.52
C VAL A 45 -2.51 16.40 -15.84
N ARG A 46 -1.70 17.39 -16.22
CA ARG A 46 -0.41 17.67 -15.57
C ARG A 46 -0.56 18.05 -14.09
N ALA A 47 -1.61 18.79 -13.74
CA ALA A 47 -1.89 19.14 -12.36
C ALA A 47 -2.29 17.92 -11.53
N VAL A 48 -3.13 17.03 -12.08
CA VAL A 48 -3.69 15.88 -11.36
C VAL A 48 -2.73 14.67 -11.31
N HIS A 49 -1.95 14.43 -12.36
CA HIS A 49 -1.12 13.23 -12.49
C HIS A 49 -0.15 12.98 -11.32
N PRO A 50 0.56 13.99 -10.78
CA PRO A 50 1.43 13.81 -9.60
C PRO A 50 0.66 13.37 -8.35
N HIS A 51 -0.59 13.81 -8.18
CA HIS A 51 -1.43 13.42 -7.05
C HIS A 51 -1.92 11.98 -7.18
N ALA A 52 -2.30 11.56 -8.40
CA ALA A 52 -2.66 10.16 -8.68
C ALA A 52 -1.47 9.22 -8.44
N TYR A 53 -0.28 9.59 -8.91
CA TYR A 53 0.93 8.78 -8.67
C TYR A 53 1.24 8.64 -7.17
N ARG A 54 1.25 9.76 -6.43
CA ARG A 54 1.47 9.74 -4.98
C ARG A 54 0.41 8.90 -4.26
N TYR A 55 -0.85 8.98 -4.67
CA TYR A 55 -1.93 8.17 -4.11
C TYR A 55 -1.62 6.68 -4.24
N GLU A 56 -1.27 6.23 -5.45
CA GLU A 56 -0.95 4.82 -5.71
C GLU A 56 0.29 4.36 -4.94
N VAL A 57 1.31 5.23 -4.77
CA VAL A 57 2.50 4.91 -3.97
C VAL A 57 2.15 4.70 -2.50
N VAL A 58 1.40 5.62 -1.90
CA VAL A 58 1.00 5.49 -0.48
C VAL A 58 0.08 4.28 -0.30
N GLU A 59 -0.88 4.07 -1.20
CA GLU A 59 -1.74 2.90 -1.18
C GLU A 59 -0.92 1.60 -1.20
N ARG A 60 0.09 1.51 -2.07
CA ARG A 60 0.97 0.36 -2.14
C ARG A 60 1.66 0.03 -0.82
N HIS A 61 2.29 1.02 -0.20
CA HIS A 61 3.00 0.83 1.06
C HIS A 61 2.06 0.31 2.15
N GLU A 62 0.83 0.83 2.18
CA GLU A 62 -0.13 0.41 3.19
C GLU A 62 -0.70 -0.98 2.97
N TYR A 63 -0.98 -1.37 1.73
CA TYR A 63 -1.44 -2.72 1.43
C TYR A 63 -0.30 -3.75 1.58
N ALA A 64 0.94 -3.40 1.24
CA ALA A 64 2.09 -4.26 1.47
C ALA A 64 2.36 -4.46 2.98
N ALA A 65 2.25 -3.39 3.79
CA ALA A 65 2.35 -3.50 5.24
C ALA A 65 1.24 -4.38 5.81
N ALA A 66 -0.02 -4.14 5.42
CA ALA A 66 -1.15 -4.95 5.88
C ALA A 66 -1.01 -6.42 5.50
N LEU A 67 -0.51 -6.72 4.29
CA LEU A 67 -0.24 -8.08 3.87
C LEU A 67 0.86 -8.74 4.72
N GLY A 68 1.94 -8.02 5.03
CA GLY A 68 2.98 -8.50 5.93
C GLY A 68 2.46 -8.80 7.33
N ASP A 69 1.64 -7.90 7.88
CA ASP A 69 1.00 -8.09 9.20
C ASP A 69 0.10 -9.35 9.20
N LEU A 70 -0.72 -9.53 8.16
CA LEU A 70 -1.59 -10.71 8.04
C LEU A 70 -0.79 -12.01 7.86
N LEU A 71 0.31 -12.00 7.11
CA LEU A 71 1.19 -13.17 6.94
C LEU A 71 1.83 -13.58 8.26
N ALA A 72 2.25 -12.60 9.09
CA ALA A 72 2.78 -12.88 10.42
C ALA A 72 1.72 -13.51 11.34
N LEU A 73 0.44 -13.16 11.19
CA LEU A 73 -0.65 -13.81 11.96
C LEU A 73 -0.80 -15.30 11.62
N GLY A 74 -0.70 -15.66 10.34
CA GLY A 74 -0.79 -17.06 9.90
C GLY A 74 0.40 -17.93 10.35
N ALA A 75 1.61 -17.36 10.42
CA ALA A 75 2.79 -18.07 10.90
C ALA A 75 2.71 -18.39 12.41
N THR A 76 2.27 -17.41 13.21
CA THR A 76 2.22 -17.54 14.68
C THR A 76 1.19 -18.56 15.20
N ASP A 77 0.07 -18.76 14.49
CA ASP A 77 -0.93 -19.74 14.89
C ASP A 77 -0.48 -21.19 14.57
N HIS A 78 0.39 -21.40 13.57
CA HIS A 78 0.98 -22.72 13.31
C HIS A 78 2.03 -23.14 14.36
N GLU A 79 2.82 -22.20 14.90
CA GLU A 79 3.74 -22.50 16.02
C GLU A 79 3.00 -22.77 17.34
N ALA A 80 1.89 -22.06 17.61
CA ALA A 80 1.10 -22.27 18.83
C ALA A 80 0.49 -23.69 18.93
N VAL A 81 0.19 -24.32 17.78
CA VAL A 81 -0.30 -25.70 17.72
C VAL A 81 0.84 -26.72 17.91
N ALA A 82 2.05 -26.43 17.43
CA ALA A 82 3.23 -27.29 17.63
C ALA A 82 3.73 -27.32 19.08
N GLY A 83 3.49 -26.26 19.86
CA GLY A 83 3.81 -26.20 21.29
C GLY A 83 2.95 -27.10 22.20
N HIS A 84 1.88 -27.72 21.67
CA HIS A 84 0.95 -28.54 22.45
C HIS A 84 1.12 -30.07 22.29
N GLU A 85 2.03 -30.56 21.46
CA GLU A 85 2.30 -32.01 21.28
C GLU A 85 3.58 -32.52 22.00
N ALA A 86 3.78 -32.12 23.26
CA ALA A 86 4.77 -32.77 24.15
C ALA A 86 4.10 -33.34 25.41
N VAL A 87 3.19 -34.29 25.23
CA VAL A 87 2.83 -35.25 26.29
C VAL A 87 3.22 -36.65 25.81
N ALA A 88 4.51 -36.95 25.88
CA ALA A 88 5.02 -38.29 25.68
C ALA A 88 5.99 -38.66 26.80
N GLY A 89 5.54 -39.60 27.64
CA GLY A 89 6.39 -40.65 28.18
C GLY A 89 6.97 -40.45 29.58
N HIS A 90 6.24 -40.91 30.59
CA HIS A 90 6.89 -41.55 31.75
C HIS A 90 6.24 -42.91 32.00
N GLU A 91 6.65 -43.92 31.23
CA GLU A 91 6.67 -45.30 31.72
C GLU A 91 7.97 -45.48 32.53
N ALA A 92 7.81 -45.89 33.79
CA ALA A 92 8.90 -46.10 34.73
C ALA A 92 9.66 -47.40 34.43
N ALA A 93 10.97 -47.30 34.27
CA ALA A 93 11.88 -48.45 34.21
C ALA A 93 12.20 -48.97 35.62
N ALA A 94 12.25 -50.29 35.76
CA ALA A 94 12.59 -51.01 36.98
C ALA A 94 14.11 -51.13 37.22
N GLY A 95 14.51 -51.05 38.49
CA GLY A 95 15.56 -51.88 39.11
C GLY A 95 17.00 -51.35 39.18
N HIS A 96 17.43 -50.80 40.33
CA HIS A 96 18.33 -51.43 41.31
C HIS A 96 18.91 -50.42 42.33
N GLU A 97 19.08 -50.90 43.56
CA GLU A 97 19.45 -50.21 44.80
C GLU A 97 20.90 -49.69 44.86
N ALA A 98 21.11 -48.54 45.53
CA ALA A 98 22.15 -48.39 46.58
C ALA A 98 21.99 -47.07 47.39
N ALA A 99 21.80 -47.26 48.70
CA ALA A 99 22.03 -46.44 49.90
C ALA A 99 22.42 -44.93 49.86
N ALA A 100 21.58 -44.14 50.56
CA ALA A 100 21.86 -43.14 51.61
C ALA A 100 23.01 -42.11 51.49
N GLY A 101 22.65 -40.81 51.53
CA GLY A 101 23.54 -39.73 51.98
C GLY A 101 23.10 -38.30 51.60
N HIS A 102 22.40 -37.62 52.52
CA HIS A 102 22.30 -36.16 52.76
C HIS A 102 22.19 -35.11 51.62
N GLU A 103 21.04 -34.41 51.66
CA GLU A 103 20.80 -32.95 51.55
C GLU A 103 21.58 -32.07 50.54
N ALA A 104 20.78 -31.60 49.56
CA ALA A 104 20.76 -30.25 48.98
C ALA A 104 22.06 -29.65 48.43
N ALA A 105 22.32 -29.88 47.13
CA ALA A 105 23.12 -28.98 46.31
C ALA A 105 22.19 -27.92 45.67
N ALA A 106 22.24 -26.71 46.22
CA ALA A 106 21.76 -25.51 45.54
C ALA A 106 22.82 -25.03 44.53
N GLY A 107 22.36 -24.70 43.32
CA GLY A 107 23.05 -23.76 42.43
C GLY A 107 23.92 -24.40 41.34
N HIS A 108 23.33 -24.70 40.19
CA HIS A 108 24.01 -24.54 38.92
C HIS A 108 23.11 -23.80 37.93
N GLU A 109 23.69 -22.76 37.36
CA GLU A 109 23.15 -21.84 36.36
C GLU A 109 22.56 -22.59 35.16
N ALA A 110 21.37 -22.18 34.73
CA ALA A 110 20.96 -22.29 33.34
C ALA A 110 20.85 -20.88 32.79
N ALA A 111 21.94 -20.43 32.18
CA ALA A 111 21.95 -19.26 31.32
C ALA A 111 21.18 -19.55 30.03
N ALA A 112 20.35 -18.57 29.64
CA ALA A 112 20.03 -18.13 28.28
C ALA A 112 19.37 -19.07 27.25
N GLY A 113 18.40 -18.50 26.54
CA GLY A 113 17.86 -18.94 25.23
C GLY A 113 16.40 -19.37 25.36
N HIS A 114 15.38 -18.70 24.81
CA HIS A 114 15.31 -18.07 23.50
C HIS A 114 14.29 -16.91 23.48
N GLU A 115 14.77 -15.68 23.25
CA GLU A 115 14.00 -14.60 22.61
C GLU A 115 14.61 -14.42 21.21
N ALA A 116 14.12 -15.12 20.17
CA ALA A 116 14.41 -14.80 18.75
C ALA A 116 13.75 -15.79 17.76
N ALA A 117 12.42 -15.85 17.70
CA ALA A 117 11.74 -16.49 16.55
C ALA A 117 10.72 -15.54 15.91
N ALA A 118 9.93 -14.83 16.73
CA ALA A 118 8.91 -13.87 16.26
C ALA A 118 9.45 -12.76 15.32
N GLY A 119 10.69 -12.29 15.53
CA GLY A 119 11.28 -11.26 14.68
C GLY A 119 11.66 -11.74 13.27
N HIS A 120 12.00 -13.02 13.12
CA HIS A 120 12.37 -13.60 11.83
C HIS A 120 11.14 -13.89 10.96
N GLU A 121 10.03 -14.32 11.58
CA GLU A 121 8.80 -14.62 10.86
C GLU A 121 8.08 -13.35 10.37
N ALA A 122 8.05 -12.29 11.20
CA ALA A 122 7.54 -10.99 10.77
C ALA A 122 8.35 -10.43 9.59
N ALA A 123 9.67 -10.56 9.62
CA ALA A 123 10.53 -10.17 8.51
C ALA A 123 10.22 -10.97 7.23
N ALA A 124 10.01 -12.30 7.34
CA ALA A 124 9.64 -13.15 6.21
C ALA A 124 8.27 -12.77 5.61
N GLY A 125 7.28 -12.40 6.44
CA GLY A 125 5.98 -11.90 6.00
C GLY A 125 6.10 -10.61 5.18
N HIS A 126 6.92 -9.66 5.63
CA HIS A 126 7.19 -8.42 4.88
C HIS A 126 7.96 -8.64 3.58
N GLU A 127 8.89 -9.59 3.54
CA GLU A 127 9.59 -9.98 2.30
C GLU A 127 8.65 -10.60 1.26
N ALA A 128 7.75 -11.50 1.69
CA ALA A 128 6.74 -12.07 0.82
C ALA A 128 5.76 -11.02 0.28
N ALA A 129 5.38 -10.05 1.11
CA ALA A 129 4.56 -8.92 0.67
C ALA A 129 5.30 -8.04 -0.36
N ALA A 130 6.60 -7.80 -0.18
CA ALA A 130 7.43 -7.07 -1.13
C ALA A 130 7.53 -7.79 -2.50
N ALA A 131 7.62 -9.13 -2.49
CA ALA A 131 7.62 -9.92 -3.72
C ALA A 131 6.32 -9.79 -4.53
N ILE A 132 5.16 -9.75 -3.85
CA ILE A 132 3.85 -9.55 -4.50
C ILE A 132 3.70 -8.12 -5.01
N ALA A 133 4.17 -7.13 -4.25
CA ALA A 133 4.15 -5.74 -4.68
C ALA A 133 5.00 -5.55 -5.95
N GLY A 134 6.20 -6.15 -5.99
CA GLY A 134 7.22 -5.91 -7.01
C GLY A 134 8.16 -4.75 -6.63
N PRO A 135 8.80 -4.05 -7.59
CA PRO A 135 9.81 -3.03 -7.30
C PRO A 135 9.25 -1.86 -6.49
N GLU A 136 9.98 -1.41 -5.48
CA GLU A 136 9.53 -0.33 -4.60
C GLU A 136 9.51 1.01 -5.36
N PRO A 137 8.36 1.72 -5.41
CA PRO A 137 8.30 3.04 -6.02
C PRO A 137 9.08 4.03 -5.16
N ARG A 138 9.93 4.85 -5.79
CA ARG A 138 10.54 5.99 -5.11
C ARG A 138 9.61 7.20 -5.19
N ALA A 139 9.59 7.99 -4.13
CA ALA A 139 8.73 9.16 -4.01
C ALA A 139 9.12 10.30 -4.97
N ASP A 140 10.34 10.30 -5.50
CA ASP A 140 10.94 11.39 -6.26
C ASP A 140 10.99 11.18 -7.79
N GLU A 141 10.69 9.98 -8.30
CA GLU A 141 10.60 9.75 -9.75
C GLU A 141 9.48 8.76 -10.09
N ALA A 142 8.81 9.01 -11.21
CA ALA A 142 7.93 8.05 -11.88
C ALA A 142 8.77 6.88 -12.46
N SER A 143 9.53 6.18 -11.62
CA SER A 143 10.38 5.04 -11.97
C SER A 143 9.55 3.84 -12.40
N ILE A 144 8.30 3.77 -11.95
CA ILE A 144 7.31 2.76 -12.30
C ILE A 144 6.16 3.46 -13.04
N PRO A 145 5.74 2.99 -14.22
CA PRO A 145 4.56 3.54 -14.89
C PRO A 145 3.33 3.44 -13.98
N LEU A 146 2.52 4.50 -13.91
CA LEU A 146 1.30 4.55 -13.06
C LEU A 146 0.40 3.32 -13.25
N ALA A 147 0.25 2.85 -14.49
CA ALA A 147 -0.54 1.66 -14.80
C ALA A 147 0.05 0.37 -14.19
N ALA A 148 1.37 0.22 -14.18
CA ALA A 148 2.04 -0.92 -13.56
C ALA A 148 1.94 -0.85 -12.02
N LEU A 149 2.00 0.35 -11.46
CA LEU A 149 1.79 0.58 -10.04
C LEU A 149 0.37 0.20 -9.60
N ALA A 150 -0.64 0.66 -10.36
CA ALA A 150 -2.04 0.30 -10.13
C ALA A 150 -2.32 -1.20 -10.28
N GLU A 151 -1.65 -1.89 -11.21
CA GLU A 151 -1.70 -3.34 -11.34
C GLU A 151 -1.14 -4.04 -10.10
N GLY A 152 0.04 -3.62 -9.62
CA GLY A 152 0.63 -4.14 -8.39
C GLY A 152 -0.28 -3.91 -7.17
N ASN A 153 -0.93 -2.75 -7.08
CA ASN A 153 -1.89 -2.44 -6.02
C ASN A 153 -3.13 -3.34 -6.08
N ARG A 154 -3.61 -3.67 -7.28
CA ARG A 154 -4.70 -4.66 -7.44
C ARG A 154 -4.27 -6.05 -6.96
N ALA A 155 -3.06 -6.50 -7.30
CA ALA A 155 -2.54 -7.78 -6.84
C ALA A 155 -2.43 -7.83 -5.31
N LEU A 156 -1.89 -6.78 -4.68
CA LEU A 156 -1.82 -6.66 -3.22
C LEU A 156 -3.20 -6.70 -2.56
N LYS A 157 -4.18 -5.95 -3.10
CA LYS A 157 -5.57 -5.96 -2.62
C LYS A 157 -6.15 -7.37 -2.65
N THR A 158 -5.99 -8.08 -3.77
CA THR A 158 -6.45 -9.46 -3.91
C THR A 158 -5.80 -10.38 -2.87
N ALA A 159 -4.48 -10.29 -2.67
CA ALA A 159 -3.77 -11.10 -1.68
C ALA A 159 -4.22 -10.81 -0.24
N VAL A 160 -4.38 -9.53 0.12
CA VAL A 160 -4.89 -9.11 1.43
C VAL A 160 -6.30 -9.67 1.68
N THR A 161 -7.20 -9.54 0.70
CA THR A 161 -8.57 -10.08 0.82
C THR A 161 -8.56 -11.59 1.02
N GLN A 162 -7.82 -12.33 0.18
CA GLN A 162 -7.75 -13.79 0.26
C GLN A 162 -7.21 -14.26 1.62
N LEU A 163 -6.13 -13.65 2.10
CA LEU A 163 -5.52 -14.04 3.37
C LEU A 163 -6.40 -13.66 4.57
N PHE A 164 -7.02 -12.48 4.54
CA PHE A 164 -7.97 -12.06 5.56
C PHE A 164 -9.16 -13.03 5.66
N GLU A 165 -9.71 -13.44 4.51
CA GLU A 165 -10.81 -14.41 4.45
C GLU A 165 -10.39 -15.77 5.01
N ALA A 166 -9.19 -16.24 4.69
CA ALA A 166 -8.64 -17.49 5.22
C ALA A 166 -8.51 -17.44 6.76
N LEU A 167 -7.86 -16.39 7.29
CA LEU A 167 -7.72 -16.19 8.74
C LEU A 167 -9.08 -16.09 9.45
N CYS A 168 -10.05 -15.41 8.83
CA CYS A 168 -11.40 -15.33 9.39
C CYS A 168 -12.14 -16.66 9.39
N ALA A 169 -11.89 -17.54 8.41
CA ALA A 169 -12.52 -18.84 8.32
C ALA A 169 -12.00 -19.81 9.40
N GLU A 170 -10.72 -19.70 9.77
CA GLU A 170 -10.11 -20.45 10.88
C GLU A 170 -10.62 -19.98 12.25
N GLY A 171 -10.94 -18.69 12.37
CA GLY A 171 -11.46 -18.09 13.61
C GLY A 171 -10.37 -17.83 14.65
N GLY A 172 -10.76 -17.70 15.92
CA GLY A 172 -9.81 -17.51 17.03
C GLY A 172 -9.11 -16.16 17.07
N ALA A 173 -7.99 -16.11 17.79
CA ALA A 173 -7.26 -14.88 18.09
C ALA A 173 -6.62 -14.24 16.84
N ALA A 174 -6.17 -15.03 15.87
CA ALA A 174 -5.68 -14.50 14.60
C ALA A 174 -6.78 -13.83 13.78
N ALA A 175 -8.00 -14.39 13.75
CA ALA A 175 -9.13 -13.74 13.08
C ALA A 175 -9.46 -12.37 13.70
N ASP A 176 -9.42 -12.26 15.04
CA ASP A 176 -9.65 -10.99 15.74
C ASP A 176 -8.57 -9.95 15.41
N ARG A 177 -7.29 -10.37 15.41
CA ARG A 177 -6.16 -9.51 15.03
C ARG A 177 -6.23 -9.11 13.55
N ALA A 178 -6.62 -10.02 12.66
CA ALA A 178 -6.79 -9.74 11.23
C ALA A 178 -7.87 -8.67 10.98
N ARG A 179 -8.97 -8.70 11.74
CA ARG A 179 -10.00 -7.63 11.69
C ARG A 179 -9.47 -6.29 12.16
N GLU A 180 -8.55 -6.25 13.13
CA GLU A 180 -7.90 -5.01 13.55
C GLU A 180 -7.01 -4.43 12.44
N VAL A 181 -6.19 -5.27 11.80
CA VAL A 181 -5.37 -4.87 10.64
C VAL A 181 -6.25 -4.26 9.55
N MET A 182 -7.34 -4.94 9.18
CA MET A 182 -8.27 -4.46 8.16
C MET A 182 -8.99 -3.17 8.57
N ARG A 183 -9.33 -2.98 9.85
CA ARG A 183 -9.91 -1.73 10.33
C ARG A 183 -8.93 -0.57 10.19
N GLY A 184 -7.68 -0.78 10.59
CA GLY A 184 -6.62 0.22 10.43
C GLY A 184 -6.39 0.60 8.98
N LEU A 185 -6.36 -0.40 8.08
CA LEU A 185 -6.24 -0.19 6.64
C LEU A 185 -7.42 0.63 6.07
N ALA A 186 -8.66 0.30 6.48
CA ALA A 186 -9.86 1.02 6.05
C ALA A 186 -9.87 2.49 6.49
N VAL A 187 -9.43 2.78 7.72
CA VAL A 187 -9.31 4.18 8.22
C VAL A 187 -8.32 4.97 7.37
N ARG A 188 -7.16 4.38 7.07
CA ARG A 188 -6.15 5.06 6.24
C ARG A 188 -6.60 5.21 4.78
N GLN A 189 -7.32 4.24 4.22
CA GLN A 189 -7.95 4.34 2.89
C GLN A 189 -8.82 5.59 2.79
N VAL A 190 -9.75 5.77 3.74
CA VAL A 190 -10.64 6.95 3.77
C VAL A 190 -9.84 8.25 3.90
N ALA A 191 -8.78 8.25 4.71
CA ALA A 191 -7.91 9.42 4.85
C ALA A 191 -7.18 9.77 3.54
N ARG A 192 -6.65 8.77 2.82
CA ARG A 192 -6.01 8.97 1.51
C ARG A 192 -6.97 9.50 0.46
N GLU A 193 -8.16 8.93 0.35
CA GLU A 193 -9.17 9.38 -0.62
C GLU A 193 -9.55 10.85 -0.38
N ARG A 194 -9.78 11.22 0.88
CA ARG A 194 -10.04 12.63 1.26
C ARG A 194 -8.88 13.55 0.92
N ALA A 195 -7.65 13.12 1.16
CA ALA A 195 -6.46 13.91 0.82
C ALA A 195 -6.33 14.09 -0.72
N LEU A 196 -6.61 13.05 -1.50
CA LEU A 196 -6.61 13.12 -2.96
C LEU A 196 -7.65 14.12 -3.47
N PHE A 197 -8.89 14.04 -2.97
CA PHE A 197 -9.96 14.97 -3.33
C PHE A 197 -9.61 16.42 -3.02
N ALA A 198 -9.10 16.68 -1.82
CA ALA A 198 -8.64 18.01 -1.43
C ALA A 198 -7.49 18.53 -2.34
N SER A 199 -6.57 17.65 -2.73
CA SER A 199 -5.40 18.02 -3.53
C SER A 199 -5.69 18.24 -5.02
N THR A 200 -6.73 17.62 -5.55
CA THR A 200 -7.10 17.70 -6.98
C THR A 200 -8.19 18.74 -7.27
N GLY A 201 -8.67 19.45 -6.24
CA GLY A 201 -9.77 20.40 -6.37
C GLY A 201 -11.13 19.71 -6.56
N TYR A 202 -11.19 18.39 -6.38
CA TYR A 202 -12.45 17.65 -6.31
C TYR A 202 -13.08 17.91 -4.94
N THR A 203 -13.66 19.09 -4.76
CA THR A 203 -14.52 19.36 -3.62
C THR A 203 -15.85 18.64 -3.85
N GLN A 204 -16.44 18.04 -2.81
CA GLN A 204 -17.90 17.81 -2.77
C GLN A 204 -18.60 19.19 -2.69
N SER A 205 -18.37 20.04 -3.68
CA SER A 205 -19.08 21.29 -3.84
C SER A 205 -20.22 21.03 -4.80
N ASP A 206 -21.45 21.27 -4.36
CA ASP A 206 -22.65 21.29 -5.20
C ASP A 206 -22.63 22.41 -6.26
N THR A 207 -21.52 23.15 -6.38
CA THR A 207 -21.31 24.24 -7.33
C THR A 207 -21.32 23.72 -8.77
N SER A 208 -22.21 24.26 -9.57
CA SER A 208 -22.38 23.85 -10.96
C SER A 208 -21.19 24.31 -11.82
N LEU A 209 -20.91 23.56 -12.90
CA LEU A 209 -19.88 23.92 -13.88
C LEU A 209 -20.10 25.33 -14.47
N ALA A 210 -21.37 25.76 -14.59
CA ALA A 210 -21.73 27.09 -15.07
C ALA A 210 -21.25 28.21 -14.13
N GLU A 211 -21.32 27.99 -12.81
CA GLU A 211 -20.86 28.97 -11.80
C GLU A 211 -19.34 29.07 -11.76
N LEU A 212 -18.63 27.94 -11.90
CA LEU A 212 -17.16 27.91 -11.98
C LEU A 212 -16.61 28.62 -13.22
N LEU A 213 -17.33 28.60 -14.33
CA LEU A 213 -16.95 29.28 -15.57
C LEU A 213 -17.29 30.78 -15.55
N ALA A 214 -18.34 31.18 -14.82
CA ALA A 214 -18.72 32.59 -14.69
C ALA A 214 -17.67 33.42 -13.93
N ASP A 215 -17.00 32.81 -12.94
CA ASP A 215 -16.00 33.50 -12.10
C ASP A 215 -14.62 33.65 -12.79
N ARG A 216 -14.42 32.99 -13.94
CA ARG A 216 -13.16 33.02 -14.73
C ARG A 216 -13.29 33.74 -16.07
N ALA A 217 -14.43 34.33 -16.38
CA ALA A 217 -14.55 35.20 -17.55
C ALA A 217 -13.67 36.46 -17.31
N PRO A 218 -12.76 36.81 -18.23
CA PRO A 218 -11.99 38.04 -18.10
C PRO A 218 -12.97 39.21 -18.03
N SER A 219 -12.85 40.02 -16.98
CA SER A 219 -13.61 41.27 -16.86
C SER A 219 -13.36 42.10 -18.12
N GLY A 220 -14.34 42.16 -19.01
CA GLY A 220 -14.28 42.96 -20.22
C GLY A 220 -14.06 44.43 -19.85
N GLY A 221 -12.88 44.93 -20.22
CA GLY A 221 -12.60 46.36 -20.37
C GLY A 221 -12.81 46.78 -21.80
#